data_AF-A0A2V8MV64-F1
#
_entry.id   AF-A0A2V8MV64-F1
#
_cell.length_a   1.000
_cell.length_b   1.000
_cell.length_c   1.000
_cell.angle_alpha   90.00
_cell.angle_beta   90.00
_cell.angle_gamma   90.00
#
_symmetry.space_group_name_H-M   'P 1'
#
loop_
_entity.id
_entity.type
_entity.pdbx_description
1 polymer ?
#
loop_
_entity_poly.entity_id
_entity_poly.type
_entity_poly.pdbx_seq_one_letter_code
_entity_poly.pdbx_strand_id
1 'polypeptide(L)'
;VLNDGGKLYRERYLKSIEAKGSGWYSFNKNGVHFIGLVNVLDLQAGGLGQLGDEQLEWLENDVKGLGADTPVVVFAHIPLWTVYPKWGWGTNDSERALGYLKRFGSVTVLNGHIHQVLQKVEGNVTFHTAMSTAFPQPAPGSAPSPGPMTVPAEKLRSLLGLTNVEYKQGKTALAIIDSNLS
;
A
#
# COMPACT_ATOMS: atom_id res chain seq x y z
N VAL A 1 14.20 5.94 -4.29
CA VAL A 1 14.42 7.30 -4.82
C VAL A 1 15.67 7.83 -4.15
N LEU A 2 16.80 7.81 -4.83
CA LEU A 2 18.04 8.38 -4.30
C LEU A 2 18.64 9.22 -5.44
N ASN A 3 19.05 10.44 -5.10
CA ASN A 3 19.75 11.47 -5.90
C ASN A 3 18.92 12.67 -6.40
N ASP A 4 17.69 12.50 -6.89
CA ASP A 4 16.95 13.60 -7.56
C ASP A 4 15.57 13.94 -6.95
N GLY A 5 15.25 13.39 -5.77
CA GLY A 5 13.94 13.58 -5.13
C GLY A 5 12.76 13.07 -5.97
N GLY A 6 12.99 12.11 -6.87
CA GLY A 6 11.96 11.49 -7.72
C GLY A 6 11.65 12.29 -8.98
N LYS A 7 12.45 13.31 -9.32
CA LYS A 7 12.24 14.18 -10.48
C LYS A 7 12.13 13.39 -11.79
N LEU A 8 13.10 12.53 -12.11
CA LEU A 8 13.12 11.70 -13.31
C LEU A 8 11.94 10.73 -13.37
N TYR A 9 11.52 10.20 -12.21
CA TYR A 9 10.32 9.37 -12.14
C TYR A 9 9.09 10.19 -12.54
N ARG A 10 8.90 11.37 -11.97
CA ARG A 10 7.76 12.24 -12.32
C ARG A 10 7.79 12.65 -13.79
N GLU A 11 8.95 13.06 -14.30
CA GLU A 11 9.15 13.44 -15.69
C GLU A 11 8.92 12.30 -16.68
N ARG A 12 9.09 11.05 -16.27
CA ARG A 12 8.86 9.90 -17.15
C ARG A 12 7.45 9.34 -17.05
N TYR A 13 6.93 9.19 -15.83
CA TYR A 13 5.74 8.38 -15.57
C TYR A 13 4.51 9.19 -15.18
N LEU A 14 4.67 10.43 -14.72
CA LEU A 14 3.54 11.25 -14.27
C LEU A 14 3.16 12.35 -15.27
N LYS A 15 3.77 12.39 -16.46
CA LYS A 15 3.44 13.39 -17.50
C LYS A 15 1.98 13.38 -17.94
N SER A 16 1.37 12.19 -17.98
CA SER A 16 -0.01 11.98 -18.40
C SER A 16 -0.99 11.84 -17.23
N ILE A 17 -0.53 12.07 -16.00
CA ILE A 17 -1.31 11.91 -14.77
C ILE A 17 -1.34 13.27 -14.08
N GLU A 18 -2.49 13.68 -13.55
CA GLU A 18 -2.62 14.93 -12.80
C GLU A 18 -2.03 14.84 -11.38
N ALA A 19 -0.78 14.42 -11.29
CA ALA A 19 -0.08 14.27 -10.02
C ALA A 19 0.18 15.62 -9.35
N LYS A 20 0.14 15.63 -8.01
CA LYS A 20 0.36 16.79 -7.16
C LYS A 20 1.65 16.66 -6.36
N GLY A 21 2.17 17.80 -5.91
CA GLY A 21 3.36 17.89 -5.06
C GLY A 21 4.50 16.99 -5.53
N SER A 22 4.89 16.03 -4.67
CA SER A 22 6.01 15.13 -4.92
C SER A 22 5.68 13.91 -5.77
N GLY A 23 4.43 13.77 -6.22
CA GLY A 23 3.98 12.76 -7.19
C GLY A 23 2.81 11.88 -6.75
N TRP A 24 2.03 12.28 -5.75
CA TRP A 24 0.80 11.58 -5.37
C TRP A 24 -0.35 11.97 -6.30
N TYR A 25 -1.29 11.05 -6.51
CA TYR A 25 -2.39 11.22 -7.47
C TYR A 25 -3.53 10.23 -7.18
N SER A 26 -4.68 10.47 -7.79
CA SER A 26 -5.81 9.55 -7.78
C SER A 26 -6.43 9.41 -9.17
N PHE A 27 -7.20 8.36 -9.39
CA PHE A 27 -8.01 8.16 -10.60
C PHE A 27 -9.16 7.19 -10.36
N ASN A 28 -10.18 7.28 -11.20
CA ASN A 28 -11.33 6.37 -11.16
C ASN A 28 -11.24 5.35 -12.30
N LYS A 29 -11.58 4.09 -12.01
CA LYS A 29 -11.73 3.06 -13.03
C LYS A 29 -12.83 2.08 -12.64
N ASN A 30 -13.83 1.93 -13.52
CA ASN A 30 -14.93 0.96 -13.35
C ASN A 30 -15.63 1.04 -11.97
N GLY A 31 -15.86 2.25 -11.45
CA GLY A 31 -16.50 2.47 -10.15
C GLY A 31 -15.58 2.35 -8.94
N VAL A 32 -14.30 1.99 -9.12
CA VAL A 32 -13.30 1.94 -8.06
C VAL A 32 -12.46 3.21 -8.10
N HIS A 33 -12.17 3.76 -6.92
CA HIS A 33 -11.29 4.91 -6.76
C HIS A 33 -9.89 4.44 -6.32
N PHE A 34 -8.86 4.80 -7.10
CA PHE A 34 -7.47 4.41 -6.87
C PHE A 34 -6.66 5.61 -6.43
N ILE A 35 -5.85 5.43 -5.39
CA ILE A 35 -5.03 6.47 -4.77
C ILE A 35 -3.58 6.00 -4.75
N GLY A 36 -2.66 6.78 -5.32
CA GLY A 36 -1.22 6.58 -5.23
C GLY A 36 -0.60 7.57 -4.25
N LEU A 37 -0.11 7.08 -3.11
CA LEU A 37 0.57 7.88 -2.09
C LEU A 37 2.09 7.82 -2.24
N VAL A 38 2.76 8.88 -1.82
CA VAL A 38 4.22 8.98 -1.77
C VAL A 38 4.65 9.10 -0.30
N ASN A 39 5.13 7.99 0.28
CA ASN A 39 5.59 7.92 1.67
C ASN A 39 7.06 7.54 1.83
N VAL A 40 7.89 7.83 0.82
CA VAL A 40 9.31 7.39 0.75
C VAL A 40 10.32 8.52 0.64
N LEU A 41 9.86 9.79 0.56
CA LEU A 41 10.73 10.93 0.29
C LEU A 41 11.16 11.67 1.56
N ASP A 42 10.30 11.68 2.58
CA ASP A 42 10.56 12.31 3.86
C ASP A 42 10.55 11.23 4.95
N LEU A 43 11.71 10.64 5.22
CA LEU A 43 11.80 9.59 6.24
C LEU A 43 12.04 10.22 7.61
N GLN A 44 11.18 9.87 8.57
CA GLN A 44 11.32 10.30 9.96
C GLN A 44 12.43 9.53 10.68
N ALA A 45 12.72 9.94 11.92
CA ALA A 45 13.63 9.20 12.79
C ALA A 45 13.26 7.69 12.84
N GLY A 46 14.27 6.83 12.68
CA GLY A 46 14.06 5.38 12.60
C GLY A 46 13.64 4.86 11.22
N GLY A 47 13.58 5.72 10.20
CA GLY A 47 13.30 5.33 8.82
C GLY A 47 11.82 5.14 8.49
N LEU A 48 10.92 5.63 9.35
CA LEU A 48 9.48 5.58 9.11
C LEU A 48 9.10 6.45 7.91
N GLY A 49 8.12 6.01 7.13
CA GLY A 49 7.54 6.81 6.07
C GLY A 49 6.77 8.02 6.63
N GLN A 50 6.59 9.04 5.79
CA GLN A 50 5.78 10.22 6.07
C GLN A 50 5.03 10.64 4.80
N LEU A 51 3.75 11.02 4.95
CA LEU A 51 2.96 11.61 3.88
C LEU A 51 3.06 13.14 3.87
N GLY A 52 3.02 13.76 5.05
CA GLY A 52 3.07 15.20 5.25
C GLY A 52 1.71 15.89 5.09
N ASP A 53 1.57 17.09 5.68
CA ASP A 53 0.30 17.80 5.75
C ASP A 53 -0.31 18.10 4.37
N GLU A 54 0.50 18.55 3.41
CA GLU A 54 0.04 18.86 2.05
C GLU A 54 -0.64 17.65 1.38
N GLN A 55 -0.04 16.47 1.50
CA GLN A 55 -0.58 15.24 0.92
C GLN A 55 -1.80 14.73 1.70
N LEU A 56 -1.82 14.89 3.02
CA LEU A 56 -2.96 14.51 3.86
C LEU A 56 -4.18 15.40 3.61
N GLU A 57 -4.00 16.70 3.47
CA GLU A 57 -5.05 17.64 3.10
C GLU A 57 -5.55 17.39 1.68
N TRP A 58 -4.65 17.08 0.75
CA TRP A 58 -5.04 16.63 -0.59
C TRP A 58 -5.89 15.36 -0.52
N LEU A 59 -5.44 14.35 0.23
CA LEU A 59 -6.15 13.07 0.39
C LEU A 59 -7.55 13.28 0.97
N GLU A 60 -7.67 14.09 2.02
CA GLU A 60 -8.96 14.43 2.62
C GLU A 60 -9.90 15.04 1.58
N ASN A 61 -9.43 16.00 0.80
CA ASN A 61 -10.22 16.67 -0.23
C ASN A 61 -10.59 15.75 -1.41
N ASP A 62 -9.65 14.92 -1.85
CA ASP A 62 -9.81 13.96 -2.95
C ASP A 62 -10.96 12.98 -2.63
N VAL A 63 -10.98 12.48 -1.39
CA VAL A 63 -11.99 11.49 -1.00
C VAL A 63 -13.30 12.12 -0.54
N LYS A 64 -13.33 13.39 -0.11
CA LYS A 64 -14.49 14.02 0.56
C LYS A 64 -15.82 13.87 -0.18
N GLY A 65 -15.80 13.95 -1.51
CA GLY A 65 -17.00 13.88 -2.35
C GLY A 65 -17.46 12.47 -2.71
N LEU A 66 -16.69 11.44 -2.35
CA LEU A 66 -17.01 10.05 -2.70
C LEU A 66 -18.05 9.47 -1.74
N GLY A 67 -18.99 8.70 -2.30
CA GLY A 67 -19.97 7.91 -1.56
C GLY A 67 -19.28 6.82 -0.71
N ALA A 68 -19.89 6.47 0.42
CA ALA A 68 -19.35 5.46 1.32
C ALA A 68 -19.31 4.06 0.68
N ASP A 69 -20.11 3.80 -0.35
CA ASP A 69 -20.15 2.56 -1.12
C ASP A 69 -19.05 2.45 -2.19
N THR A 70 -18.34 3.55 -2.49
CA THR A 70 -17.22 3.55 -3.44
C THR A 70 -16.07 2.67 -2.91
N PRO A 71 -15.65 1.61 -3.62
CA PRO A 71 -14.47 0.84 -3.26
C PRO A 71 -13.20 1.69 -3.48
N VAL A 72 -12.32 1.70 -2.49
CA VAL A 72 -11.06 2.44 -2.54
C VAL A 72 -9.86 1.50 -2.55
N VAL A 73 -8.91 1.74 -3.45
CA VAL A 73 -7.62 1.04 -3.48
C VAL A 73 -6.50 2.05 -3.28
N VAL A 74 -5.69 1.85 -2.25
CA VAL A 74 -4.56 2.72 -1.90
C VAL A 74 -3.26 1.99 -2.19
N PHE A 75 -2.40 2.60 -3.00
CA PHE A 75 -1.02 2.19 -3.18
C PHE A 75 -0.12 3.06 -2.30
N ALA A 76 0.68 2.42 -1.46
CA ALA A 76 1.76 3.04 -0.71
C ALA A 76 3.00 2.14 -0.78
N HIS A 77 4.21 2.67 -0.60
CA HIS A 77 5.39 1.80 -0.62
C HIS A 77 5.68 1.24 0.78
N ILE A 78 5.85 2.13 1.76
CA ILE A 78 6.02 1.78 3.17
C ILE A 78 4.64 1.42 3.74
N PRO A 79 4.52 0.43 4.65
CA PRO A 79 3.23 0.06 5.22
C PRO A 79 2.48 1.25 5.84
N LEU A 80 1.15 1.30 5.67
CA LEU A 80 0.25 2.25 6.35
C LEU A 80 -0.24 1.72 7.71
N TRP A 81 0.41 0.68 8.22
CA TRP A 81 0.32 0.27 9.62
C TRP A 81 1.74 0.14 10.17
N THR A 82 1.89 -0.23 11.42
CA THR A 82 3.21 -0.47 12.02
C THR A 82 3.49 -1.98 12.09
N VAL A 83 4.34 -2.50 11.17
CA VAL A 83 4.81 -3.90 11.23
C VAL A 83 5.91 -4.04 12.27
N TYR A 84 6.96 -3.22 12.14
CA TYR A 84 8.14 -3.28 12.99
C TYR A 84 8.84 -1.91 13.00
N PRO A 85 8.47 -1.02 13.94
CA PRO A 85 8.83 0.39 13.89
C PRO A 85 10.33 0.63 14.06
N LYS A 86 11.03 -0.29 14.75
CA LYS A 86 12.50 -0.25 14.91
C LYS A 86 13.25 -0.27 13.57
N TRP A 87 12.61 -0.77 12.51
CA TRP A 87 13.18 -0.86 11.17
C TRP A 87 12.54 0.13 10.19
N GLY A 88 11.74 1.08 10.68
CA GLY A 88 11.02 2.01 9.82
C GLY A 88 9.86 1.36 9.05
N TRP A 89 9.44 0.15 9.43
CA TRP A 89 8.37 -0.58 8.74
C TRP A 89 6.99 -0.11 9.19
N GLY A 90 6.72 1.16 8.89
CA GLY A 90 5.47 1.85 9.12
C GLY A 90 5.55 3.31 8.67
N THR A 91 4.40 3.93 8.51
CA THR A 91 4.27 5.34 8.12
C THR A 91 3.72 6.12 9.32
N ASN A 92 4.44 7.14 9.75
CA ASN A 92 4.21 7.84 11.02
C ASN A 92 2.82 8.51 11.10
N ASP A 93 2.37 9.11 10.01
CA ASP A 93 1.08 9.80 9.88
C ASP A 93 -0.02 8.95 9.19
N SER A 94 0.18 7.63 9.14
CA SER A 94 -0.78 6.71 8.50
C SER A 94 -2.15 6.70 9.17
N GLU A 95 -2.23 6.88 10.48
CA GLU A 95 -3.51 6.91 11.20
C GLU A 95 -4.41 8.05 10.70
N ARG A 96 -3.84 9.22 10.40
CA ARG A 96 -4.60 10.34 9.83
C ARG A 96 -5.13 10.01 8.44
N ALA A 97 -4.29 9.44 7.59
CA ALA A 97 -4.71 8.98 6.26
C ALA A 97 -5.84 7.94 6.33
N LEU A 98 -5.69 6.92 7.17
CA LEU A 98 -6.70 5.89 7.39
C LEU A 98 -7.98 6.46 8.02
N GLY A 99 -7.86 7.50 8.84
CA GLY A 99 -8.99 8.23 9.41
C GLY A 99 -9.93 8.81 8.35
N TYR A 100 -9.40 9.26 7.21
CA TYR A 100 -10.20 9.74 6.07
C TYR A 100 -10.90 8.62 5.30
N LEU A 101 -10.32 7.41 5.32
CA LEU A 101 -10.75 6.27 4.52
C LEU A 101 -11.67 5.30 5.25
N LYS A 102 -11.65 5.28 6.60
CA LYS A 102 -12.41 4.30 7.41
C LYS A 102 -13.92 4.32 7.15
N ARG A 103 -14.47 5.39 6.58
CA ARG A 103 -15.90 5.54 6.28
C ARG A 103 -16.39 4.74 5.06
N PHE A 104 -15.49 4.27 4.20
CA PHE A 104 -15.86 3.52 2.98
C PHE A 104 -16.24 2.08 3.31
N GLY A 105 -17.10 1.43 2.54
CA GLY A 105 -17.49 0.03 2.78
C GLY A 105 -16.36 -0.97 2.48
N SER A 106 -15.39 -0.59 1.64
CA SER A 106 -14.25 -1.42 1.27
C SER A 106 -13.02 -0.56 0.95
N VAL A 107 -11.92 -0.81 1.67
CA VAL A 107 -10.62 -0.20 1.40
C VAL A 107 -9.57 -1.29 1.28
N THR A 108 -8.84 -1.31 0.17
CA THR A 108 -7.69 -2.21 -0.03
C THR A 108 -6.41 -1.39 -0.04
N VAL A 109 -5.47 -1.72 0.84
CA VAL A 109 -4.14 -1.08 0.90
C VAL A 109 -3.10 -2.07 0.39
N LEU A 110 -2.35 -1.67 -0.64
CA LEU A 110 -1.31 -2.46 -1.26
C LEU A 110 0.05 -1.80 -1.01
N ASN A 111 0.98 -2.52 -0.39
CA ASN A 111 2.33 -2.02 -0.17
C ASN A 111 3.44 -3.06 -0.39
N GLY A 112 4.68 -2.56 -0.47
CA GLY A 112 5.90 -3.35 -0.59
C GLY A 112 6.79 -3.17 0.63
N HIS A 113 8.05 -2.77 0.38
CA HIS A 113 9.05 -2.34 1.35
C HIS A 113 9.63 -3.42 2.28
N ILE A 114 8.79 -4.27 2.87
CA ILE A 114 9.21 -5.25 3.91
C ILE A 114 9.64 -6.61 3.36
N HIS A 115 9.45 -6.84 2.05
CA HIS A 115 9.83 -8.05 1.31
C HIS A 115 9.22 -9.35 1.87
N GLN A 116 8.04 -9.26 2.45
CA GLN A 116 7.30 -10.37 3.04
C GLN A 116 5.82 -10.27 2.66
N VAL A 117 5.13 -11.41 2.62
CA VAL A 117 3.67 -11.45 2.45
C VAL A 117 3.02 -11.48 3.82
N LEU A 118 2.42 -10.35 4.20
CA LEU A 118 1.62 -10.17 5.40
C LEU A 118 0.25 -9.66 4.99
N GLN A 119 -0.77 -10.07 5.76
CA GLN A 119 -2.14 -9.61 5.60
C GLN A 119 -2.73 -9.31 6.98
N LYS A 120 -3.49 -8.23 7.09
CA LYS A 120 -4.40 -7.99 8.21
C LYS A 120 -5.59 -7.21 7.72
N VAL A 121 -6.68 -7.40 8.44
CA VAL A 121 -7.93 -6.70 8.25
C VAL A 121 -8.17 -5.87 9.50
N GLU A 122 -8.53 -4.61 9.31
CA GLU A 122 -8.94 -3.71 10.38
C GLU A 122 -10.26 -3.06 9.96
N GLY A 123 -11.36 -3.56 10.52
CA GLY A 123 -12.71 -3.20 10.07
C GLY A 123 -12.90 -3.53 8.59
N ASN A 124 -13.15 -2.49 7.81
CA ASN A 124 -13.37 -2.48 6.36
C ASN A 124 -12.06 -2.32 5.53
N VAL A 125 -10.91 -2.19 6.20
CA VAL A 125 -9.62 -1.98 5.54
C VAL A 125 -8.83 -3.28 5.51
N THR A 126 -8.48 -3.75 4.31
CA THR A 126 -7.64 -4.92 4.10
C THR A 126 -6.27 -4.49 3.59
N PHE A 127 -5.21 -4.87 4.29
CA PHE A 127 -3.83 -4.56 3.91
C PHE A 127 -3.16 -5.80 3.34
N HIS A 128 -2.44 -5.62 2.24
CA HIS A 128 -1.63 -6.66 1.61
C HIS A 128 -0.21 -6.16 1.37
N THR A 129 0.76 -6.96 1.81
CA THR A 129 2.16 -6.75 1.47
C THR A 129 2.65 -7.83 0.51
N ALA A 130 3.66 -7.50 -0.30
CA ALA A 130 4.29 -8.42 -1.24
C ALA A 130 5.78 -8.66 -0.94
N MET A 131 6.29 -9.82 -1.35
CA MET A 131 7.73 -10.06 -1.45
C MET A 131 8.35 -9.20 -2.55
N SER A 132 9.65 -8.98 -2.46
CA SER A 132 10.41 -8.35 -3.54
C SER A 132 10.69 -9.32 -4.67
N THR A 133 10.92 -8.78 -5.86
CA THR A 133 11.39 -9.52 -7.04
C THR A 133 12.92 -9.52 -7.16
N ALA A 134 13.63 -8.75 -6.32
CA ALA A 134 15.08 -8.55 -6.44
C ALA A 134 15.89 -9.33 -5.40
N PHE A 135 15.59 -9.15 -4.11
CA PHE A 135 16.32 -9.79 -3.00
C PHE A 135 15.40 -9.99 -1.78
N PRO A 136 15.63 -10.98 -0.92
CA PRO A 136 14.89 -11.13 0.33
C PRO A 136 15.46 -10.30 1.49
N GLN A 137 14.62 -10.01 2.47
CA GLN A 137 15.00 -9.39 3.75
C GLN A 137 14.69 -10.31 4.93
N PRO A 138 15.37 -10.14 6.08
CA PRO A 138 15.07 -10.92 7.27
C PRO A 138 13.64 -10.68 7.78
N ALA A 139 13.09 -11.67 8.49
CA ALA A 139 11.83 -11.52 9.21
C ALA A 139 11.95 -10.41 10.27
N PRO A 140 10.86 -9.71 10.64
CA PRO A 140 10.94 -8.62 11.60
C PRO A 140 11.54 -9.11 12.93
N GLY A 141 12.62 -8.45 13.38
CA GLY A 141 13.32 -8.78 14.62
C GLY A 141 14.25 -10.00 14.57
N SER A 142 14.38 -10.68 13.42
CA SER A 142 15.29 -11.84 13.29
C SER A 142 16.74 -11.45 12.95
N ALA A 143 17.04 -10.15 12.85
CA ALA A 143 18.36 -9.59 12.54
C ALA A 143 18.55 -8.24 13.27
N PRO A 144 19.74 -7.62 13.21
CA PRO A 144 19.94 -6.27 13.74
C PRO A 144 19.22 -5.18 12.91
N SER A 145 19.13 -5.34 11.59
CA SER A 145 18.58 -4.34 10.66
C SER A 145 17.91 -4.99 9.44
N PRO A 146 17.02 -4.28 8.72
CA PRO A 146 16.55 -4.72 7.41
C PRO A 146 17.69 -4.66 6.40
N GLY A 147 17.59 -5.42 5.31
CA GLY A 147 18.56 -5.37 4.23
C GLY A 147 18.68 -6.65 3.41
N PRO A 148 19.41 -6.61 2.28
CA PRO A 148 19.60 -7.77 1.42
C PRO A 148 20.25 -8.94 2.16
N MET A 149 19.67 -10.13 2.03
CA MET A 149 20.27 -11.36 2.54
C MET A 149 21.01 -12.12 1.44
N THR A 150 22.20 -12.61 1.76
CA THR A 150 22.86 -13.64 0.94
C THR A 150 22.21 -14.98 1.26
N VAL A 151 21.77 -15.70 0.24
CA VAL A 151 21.12 -17.02 0.35
C VAL A 151 21.70 -17.97 -0.69
N PRO A 152 21.68 -19.30 -0.44
CA PRO A 152 22.05 -20.27 -1.45
C PRO A 152 21.24 -20.07 -2.74
N ALA A 153 21.89 -20.23 -3.90
CA ALA A 153 21.31 -19.88 -5.20
C ALA A 153 20.01 -20.66 -5.47
N GLU A 154 19.95 -21.92 -5.04
CA GLU A 154 18.80 -22.81 -5.13
C GLU A 154 17.62 -22.39 -4.23
N LYS A 155 17.86 -21.58 -3.19
CA LYS A 155 16.82 -21.06 -2.29
C LYS A 155 16.29 -19.70 -2.70
N LEU A 156 17.06 -18.91 -3.46
CA LEU A 156 16.72 -17.53 -3.79
C LEU A 156 15.30 -17.37 -4.36
N ARG A 157 14.93 -18.19 -5.35
CA ARG A 157 13.61 -18.11 -6.00
C ARG A 157 12.43 -18.32 -5.05
N SER A 158 12.60 -19.11 -3.99
CA SER A 158 11.56 -19.35 -2.98
C SER A 158 11.38 -18.19 -1.99
N LEU A 159 12.30 -17.23 -1.99
CA LEU A 159 12.30 -16.06 -1.10
C LEU A 159 11.96 -14.75 -1.84
N LEU A 160 11.72 -14.85 -3.15
CA LEU A 160 11.19 -13.79 -3.99
C LEU A 160 9.74 -14.14 -4.35
N GLY A 161 8.93 -13.15 -4.68
CA GLY A 161 7.52 -13.42 -4.93
C GLY A 161 6.87 -12.57 -6.00
N LEU A 162 5.82 -13.16 -6.56
CA LEU A 162 4.82 -12.54 -7.40
C LEU A 162 3.46 -12.86 -6.79
N THR A 163 2.55 -11.90 -6.77
CA THR A 163 1.16 -12.15 -6.38
C THR A 163 0.35 -12.41 -7.64
N ASN A 164 -0.31 -13.57 -7.70
CA ASN A 164 -1.19 -13.94 -8.80
C ASN A 164 -2.65 -13.90 -8.34
N VAL A 165 -3.51 -13.22 -9.10
CA VAL A 165 -4.96 -13.25 -8.93
C VAL A 165 -5.54 -13.95 -10.16
N GLU A 166 -6.17 -15.10 -9.95
CA GLU A 166 -6.82 -15.87 -11.00
C GLU A 166 -8.34 -15.72 -10.85
N TYR A 167 -8.96 -14.94 -11.74
CA TYR A 167 -10.42 -14.85 -11.80
C TYR A 167 -10.97 -16.05 -12.58
N LYS A 168 -11.66 -16.95 -11.88
CA LYS A 168 -12.41 -18.05 -12.49
C LYS A 168 -13.90 -17.76 -12.37
N GLN A 169 -14.50 -17.30 -13.46
CA GLN A 169 -15.95 -17.17 -13.53
C GLN A 169 -16.58 -18.57 -13.49
N GLY A 170 -17.34 -18.85 -12.42
CA GLY A 170 -18.17 -20.04 -12.34
C GLY A 170 -19.27 -20.01 -13.40
N LYS A 171 -19.74 -21.19 -13.84
CA LYS A 171 -20.90 -21.30 -14.76
C LYS A 171 -22.25 -21.23 -14.03
N THR A 172 -22.23 -21.33 -12.71
CA THR A 172 -23.41 -21.30 -11.84
C THR A 172 -23.49 -19.98 -11.12
N ALA A 173 -24.71 -19.46 -10.93
CA ALA A 173 -24.93 -18.29 -10.09
C ALA A 173 -24.40 -18.54 -8.66
N LEU A 174 -23.88 -17.50 -8.01
CA LEU A 174 -23.52 -17.56 -6.60
C LEU A 174 -24.79 -17.83 -5.79
N ALA A 175 -24.72 -18.77 -4.84
CA ALA A 175 -25.83 -19.01 -3.93
C ALA A 175 -25.98 -17.80 -3.00
N ILE A 176 -27.07 -17.06 -3.17
CA ILE A 176 -27.50 -16.04 -2.20
C ILE A 176 -28.32 -16.79 -1.15
N ILE A 177 -27.84 -16.78 0.10
CA ILE A 177 -28.58 -17.35 1.23
C ILE A 177 -29.07 -16.18 2.07
N ASP A 178 -30.34 -15.83 1.89
CA ASP A 178 -31.02 -14.91 2.79
C ASP A 178 -31.33 -15.64 4.09
N SER A 179 -30.98 -15.03 5.21
CA SER A 179 -31.35 -15.51 6.54
C SER A 179 -32.10 -14.40 7.26
N ASN A 180 -33.20 -14.76 7.92
CA ASN A 180 -33.88 -13.85 8.82
C ASN A 180 -32.98 -13.56 10.03
N LEU A 181 -33.10 -12.37 10.61
CA LEU A 181 -32.55 -12.09 11.93
C LEU A 181 -33.31 -12.97 12.94
N SER A 182 -32.74 -14.12 13.28
CA SER A 182 -33.16 -14.96 14.41
C SER A 182 -32.46 -14.54 15.68
#